data_AF-A0A957NWP0-F1
#
_entry.id   AF-A0A957NWP0-F1
#
_cell.length_a   1.000
_cell.length_b   1.000
_cell.length_c   1.000
_cell.angle_alpha   90.00
_cell.angle_beta   90.00
_cell.angle_gamma   90.00
#
_symmetry.space_group_name_H-M   'P 1'
#
loop_
_entity.id
_entity.type
_entity.pdbx_description
1 polymer ?
#
loop_
_entity_poly.entity_id
_entity_poly.type
_entity_poly.pdbx_seq_one_letter_code
_entity_poly.pdbx_strand_id
1 'polypeptide(L)'
;IFLLRQFFLTIPLDLDEAARLDGASYMRIFWQILMPLSVPAVATAAVLTFMGQWNAFMHPFIFLNTKAKYTVAVGIRYFQAVAGSSEVMEPTEHLLMAATIMMTAPIIIMFFLAQRYLVQGIVMSGIKG
;
A
#
# COMPACT_ATOMS: atom_id res chain seq x y z
N ILE A 1 -2.30 -2.07 10.86
CA ILE A 1 -2.95 -2.34 12.18
C ILE A 1 -3.39 -1.05 12.87
N PHE A 2 -2.46 -0.13 13.17
CA PHE A 2 -2.79 1.15 13.84
C PHE A 2 -3.91 1.94 13.14
N LEU A 3 -3.80 2.17 11.83
CA LEU A 3 -4.81 2.93 11.05
C LEU A 3 -6.22 2.33 11.13
N LEU A 4 -6.34 1.02 10.94
CA LEU A 4 -7.63 0.33 11.00
C LEU A 4 -8.24 0.40 12.39
N ARG A 5 -7.42 0.20 13.44
CA ARG A 5 -7.87 0.38 14.82
C ARG A 5 -8.37 1.79 15.07
N GLN A 6 -7.63 2.80 14.62
CA GLN A 6 -8.01 4.20 14.81
C GLN A 6 -9.33 4.53 14.11
N PHE A 7 -9.57 3.96 12.93
CA PHE A 7 -10.82 4.11 12.20
C PHE A 7 -11.99 3.39 12.89
N PHE A 8 -11.80 2.16 13.39
CA PHE A 8 -12.86 1.49 14.13
C PHE A 8 -13.30 2.26 15.39
N LEU A 9 -12.37 2.97 16.05
CA LEU A 9 -12.70 3.84 17.19
C LEU A 9 -13.52 5.08 16.83
N THR A 10 -13.62 5.46 15.55
CA THR A 10 -14.49 6.56 15.11
C THR A 10 -15.92 6.10 14.83
N ILE A 11 -16.16 4.79 14.76
CA ILE A 11 -17.50 4.23 14.54
C ILE A 11 -18.24 4.22 15.89
N PRO A 12 -19.44 4.82 15.98
CA PRO A 12 -20.22 4.85 17.21
C PRO A 12 -20.66 3.43 17.64
N LEU A 13 -20.55 3.15 18.94
CA LEU A 13 -20.91 1.85 19.52
C LEU A 13 -22.41 1.55 19.42
N ASP A 14 -23.25 2.58 19.28
CA ASP A 14 -24.71 2.48 19.15
C ASP A 14 -25.12 1.57 17.97
N LEU A 15 -24.32 1.50 16.90
CA LEU A 15 -24.56 0.61 15.76
C LEU A 15 -24.43 -0.87 16.12
N ASP A 16 -23.46 -1.21 16.97
CA ASP A 16 -23.27 -2.57 17.47
C ASP A 16 -24.39 -2.95 18.46
N GLU A 17 -24.81 -2.01 19.32
CA GLU A 17 -25.90 -2.22 20.27
C GLU A 17 -27.26 -2.42 19.56
N ALA A 18 -27.57 -1.60 18.56
CA ALA A 18 -28.77 -1.75 17.75
C ALA A 18 -28.80 -3.09 16.99
N ALA A 19 -27.69 -3.47 16.34
CA ALA A 19 -27.62 -4.73 15.62
C ALA A 19 -27.76 -5.95 16.53
N ARG A 20 -27.31 -5.87 17.79
CA ARG A 20 -27.53 -6.91 18.79
C ARG A 20 -28.97 -6.99 19.27
N LEU A 21 -29.64 -5.84 19.43
CA LEU A 21 -31.08 -5.80 19.73
C LEU A 21 -31.89 -6.46 18.61
N ASP A 22 -31.44 -6.32 17.35
CA ASP A 22 -32.00 -7.02 16.17
C ASP A 22 -31.59 -8.51 16.07
N GLY A 23 -30.88 -9.04 17.05
CA GLY A 23 -30.46 -10.45 17.10
C GLY A 23 -29.30 -10.81 16.16
N ALA A 24 -28.54 -9.84 15.65
CA ALA A 24 -27.38 -10.12 14.82
C ALA A 24 -26.23 -10.73 15.66
N SER A 25 -25.59 -11.77 15.12
CA SER A 25 -24.37 -12.32 15.70
C SER A 25 -23.17 -11.40 15.45
N TYR A 26 -22.15 -11.47 16.31
CA TYR A 26 -20.90 -10.69 16.17
C TYR A 26 -20.26 -10.81 14.78
N MET A 27 -20.25 -12.02 14.21
CA MET A 27 -19.68 -12.25 12.88
C MET A 27 -20.50 -11.54 11.79
N ARG A 28 -21.83 -11.49 11.95
CA ARG A 28 -22.73 -10.78 11.04
C ARG A 28 -22.50 -9.27 11.12
N ILE A 29 -22.40 -8.72 12.33
CA ILE A 29 -22.11 -7.30 12.57
C ILE A 29 -20.77 -6.91 11.92
N PHE A 30 -19.74 -7.73 12.12
CA PHE A 30 -18.44 -7.48 11.51
C PHE A 30 -18.51 -7.39 9.98
N TRP A 31 -19.07 -8.40 9.32
CA TRP A 31 -19.06 -8.46 7.86
C TRP A 31 -20.07 -7.54 7.18
N GLN A 32 -21.24 -7.31 7.79
CA GLN A 32 -22.33 -6.56 7.16
C GLN A 32 -22.35 -5.08 7.54
N ILE A 33 -21.75 -4.70 8.68
CA ILE A 33 -21.80 -3.32 9.18
C ILE A 33 -20.38 -2.74 9.24
N LEU A 34 -19.49 -3.32 10.05
CA LEU A 34 -18.16 -2.75 10.29
C LEU A 34 -17.26 -2.76 9.04
N MET A 35 -17.22 -3.88 8.31
CA MET A 35 -16.39 -4.03 7.11
C MET A 35 -16.74 -3.05 5.98
N PRO A 36 -18.01 -2.90 5.53
CA PRO A 36 -18.36 -1.94 4.48
C PRO A 36 -18.13 -0.49 4.90
N LEU A 37 -18.35 -0.14 6.18
CA LEU A 37 -18.02 1.19 6.69
C LEU A 37 -16.50 1.45 6.70
N SER A 38 -15.69 0.41 6.82
CA SER A 38 -14.23 0.48 6.89
C SER A 38 -13.52 0.42 5.54
N VAL A 39 -14.26 0.32 4.43
CA VAL A 39 -13.72 0.34 3.06
C VAL A 39 -12.70 1.48 2.83
N PRO A 40 -12.96 2.76 3.18
CA PRO A 40 -11.98 3.83 2.96
C PRO A 40 -10.69 3.64 3.77
N ALA A 41 -10.80 3.13 5.01
CA ALA A 41 -9.64 2.86 5.86
C ALA A 41 -8.83 1.65 5.37
N VAL A 42 -9.51 0.60 4.92
CA VAL A 42 -8.89 -0.59 4.31
C VAL A 42 -8.18 -0.22 3.02
N ALA A 43 -8.83 0.56 2.15
CA ALA A 43 -8.23 1.05 0.91
C ALA A 43 -6.96 1.88 1.19
N THR A 44 -7.03 2.79 2.15
CA THR A 44 -5.87 3.60 2.58
C THR A 44 -4.73 2.72 3.09
N ALA A 45 -5.03 1.78 3.98
CA ALA A 45 -4.03 0.86 4.52
C ALA A 45 -3.41 -0.03 3.44
N ALA A 46 -4.22 -0.50 2.47
CA ALA A 46 -3.76 -1.32 1.36
C ALA A 46 -2.80 -0.54 0.45
N VAL A 47 -3.11 0.72 0.13
CA VAL A 47 -2.26 1.58 -0.70
C VAL A 47 -0.92 1.85 -0.02
N LEU A 48 -0.93 2.23 1.25
CA LEU A 48 0.30 2.48 2.01
C LEU A 48 1.15 1.22 2.12
N THR A 49 0.52 0.06 2.36
CA THR A 49 1.22 -1.23 2.43
C THR A 49 1.81 -1.60 1.07
N PHE A 50 1.05 -1.45 -0.01
CA PHE A 50 1.51 -1.70 -1.38
C PHE A 50 2.71 -0.82 -1.70
N MET A 51 2.63 0.49 -1.44
CA MET A 51 3.74 1.42 -1.66
C MET A 51 4.99 1.01 -0.89
N GLY A 52 4.84 0.62 0.39
CA GLY A 52 5.95 0.17 1.22
C GLY A 52 6.62 -1.09 0.69
N GLN A 53 5.83 -2.10 0.30
CA GLN A 53 6.36 -3.37 -0.22
C GLN A 53 6.91 -3.24 -1.64
N TRP A 54 6.29 -2.43 -2.49
CA TRP A 54 6.74 -2.19 -3.88
C TRP A 54 8.10 -1.47 -3.92
N ASN A 55 8.33 -0.53 -2.98
CA ASN A 55 9.61 0.16 -2.83
C ASN A 55 10.61 -0.60 -1.93
N ALA A 56 10.24 -1.76 -1.38
CA ALA A 56 11.10 -2.49 -0.47
C ALA A 56 12.36 -2.98 -1.20
N PHE A 57 13.51 -2.58 -0.69
CA PHE A 57 14.82 -2.98 -1.22
C PHE A 57 15.55 -3.91 -0.24
N MET A 58 15.79 -3.45 0.99
CA MET A 58 16.69 -4.12 1.94
C MET A 58 16.25 -5.55 2.26
N HIS A 59 14.98 -5.75 2.58
CA HIS A 59 14.45 -7.08 2.89
C HIS A 59 14.58 -8.05 1.70
N PRO A 60 14.04 -7.74 0.50
CA PRO A 60 14.24 -8.60 -0.66
C PRO A 60 15.71 -8.84 -1.00
N PHE A 61 16.56 -7.82 -0.91
CA PHE A 61 17.99 -7.94 -1.22
C PHE A 61 18.70 -8.96 -0.33
N ILE A 62 18.37 -9.02 0.97
CA ILE A 62 18.97 -9.96 1.91
C ILE A 62 18.47 -11.40 1.68
N PHE A 63 17.19 -11.58 1.37
CA PHE A 63 16.59 -12.92 1.25
C PHE A 63 16.69 -13.54 -0.14
N LEU A 64 16.84 -12.74 -1.19
CA LEU A 64 16.82 -13.20 -2.57
C LEU A 64 18.24 -13.40 -3.11
N ASN A 65 18.59 -14.66 -3.36
CA ASN A 65 19.92 -15.05 -3.86
C ASN A 65 19.96 -15.36 -5.37
N THR A 66 18.81 -15.33 -6.06
CA THR A 66 18.72 -15.69 -7.49
C THR A 66 18.13 -14.53 -8.28
N LYS A 67 18.82 -14.12 -9.37
CA LYS A 67 18.41 -12.99 -10.22
C LYS A 67 16.96 -13.09 -10.73
N ALA A 68 16.50 -14.30 -11.04
CA ALA A 68 15.13 -14.56 -11.51
C ALA A 68 14.03 -14.20 -10.48
N LYS A 69 14.39 -14.04 -9.20
CA LYS A 69 13.45 -13.69 -8.12
C LYS A 69 13.56 -12.23 -7.69
N TYR A 70 14.45 -11.45 -8.29
CA TYR A 70 14.68 -10.06 -7.89
C TYR A 70 13.40 -9.23 -8.05
N THR A 71 13.07 -8.47 -7.01
CA THR A 71 12.05 -7.43 -7.12
C THR A 71 12.56 -6.32 -8.02
N VAL A 72 11.64 -5.52 -8.57
CA VAL A 72 11.98 -4.38 -9.44
C VAL A 72 13.01 -3.45 -8.77
N ALA A 73 12.84 -3.18 -7.47
CA ALA A 73 13.77 -2.36 -6.69
C ALA A 73 15.19 -2.98 -6.59
N VAL A 74 15.31 -4.29 -6.38
CA VAL A 74 16.61 -4.99 -6.36
C VAL A 74 17.22 -5.06 -7.76
N GLY A 75 16.40 -5.32 -8.78
CA GLY A 75 16.83 -5.38 -10.18
C GLY A 75 17.40 -4.06 -10.67
N ILE A 76 16.77 -2.92 -10.36
CA ILE A 76 17.27 -1.59 -10.71
C ILE A 76 18.60 -1.31 -10.02
N ARG A 77 18.77 -1.65 -8.74
CA ARG A 77 20.05 -1.48 -8.02
C ARG A 77 21.16 -2.37 -8.59
N TYR A 78 20.83 -3.62 -8.93
CA TYR A 78 21.75 -4.51 -9.61
C TYR A 78 22.17 -3.93 -10.98
N PHE A 79 21.21 -3.40 -11.74
CA PHE A 79 21.47 -2.78 -13.03
C PHE A 79 22.33 -1.51 -12.91
N GLN A 80 22.12 -0.67 -11.90
CA GLN A 80 22.99 0.47 -11.58
C GLN A 80 24.43 0.03 -11.30
N ALA A 81 24.62 -1.05 -10.53
CA ALA A 81 25.95 -1.55 -10.20
C ALA A 81 26.69 -2.12 -11.42
N VAL A 82 25.97 -2.78 -12.34
CA VAL A 82 26.54 -3.30 -13.60
C VAL A 82 26.82 -2.18 -14.59
N ALA A 83 25.88 -1.24 -14.76
CA ALA A 83 26.03 -0.08 -15.64
C ALA A 83 27.21 0.84 -15.25
N GLY A 84 27.47 0.98 -13.94
CA GLY A 84 28.61 1.75 -13.42
C GLY A 84 29.95 1.01 -13.45
N SER A 85 29.97 -0.28 -13.81
CA SER A 85 31.22 -1.01 -13.99
C SER A 85 31.86 -0.61 -15.33
N SER A 86 33.16 -0.34 -15.30
CA SER A 86 33.95 0.25 -16.40
C SER A 86 34.02 -0.61 -17.69
N GLU A 87 33.33 -1.75 -17.72
CA GLU A 87 33.30 -2.71 -18.82
C GLU A 87 32.20 -2.43 -19.85
N VAL A 88 31.20 -1.59 -19.52
CA VAL A 88 30.09 -1.27 -20.43
C VAL A 88 30.43 -0.04 -21.26
N MET A 89 30.75 -0.25 -22.54
CA MET A 89 31.16 0.81 -23.48
C MET A 89 29.99 1.68 -24.00
N GLU A 90 28.74 1.34 -23.68
CA GLU A 90 27.55 2.12 -24.05
C GLU A 90 26.87 2.76 -22.83
N PRO A 91 26.45 4.04 -22.89
CA PRO A 91 25.77 4.71 -21.80
C PRO A 91 24.37 4.13 -21.57
N THR A 92 24.23 3.15 -20.67
CA THR A 92 22.96 2.50 -20.32
C THR A 92 22.04 3.35 -19.41
N GLU A 93 22.38 4.62 -19.20
CA GLU A 93 21.62 5.57 -18.36
C GLU A 93 20.15 5.72 -18.81
N HIS A 94 19.90 5.66 -20.12
CA HIS A 94 18.55 5.72 -20.69
C HIS A 94 17.69 4.52 -20.27
N LEU A 95 18.29 3.33 -20.12
CA LEU A 95 17.60 2.13 -19.62
C LEU A 95 17.29 2.23 -18.13
N LEU A 96 18.18 2.84 -17.34
CA LEU A 96 17.96 3.12 -15.92
C LEU A 96 16.80 4.10 -15.70
N MET A 97 16.74 5.15 -16.51
CA MET A 97 15.65 6.12 -16.50
C MET A 97 14.32 5.44 -16.88
N ALA A 98 14.31 4.61 -17.94
CA ALA A 98 13.14 3.86 -18.34
C ALA A 98 12.65 2.89 -17.23
N ALA A 99 13.58 2.17 -16.59
CA ALA A 99 13.25 1.26 -15.49
C ALA A 99 12.67 2.00 -14.27
N THR A 100 13.17 3.20 -13.98
CA THR A 100 12.66 4.05 -12.89
C THR A 100 11.25 4.56 -13.19
N ILE A 101 10.97 4.93 -14.45
CA ILE A 101 9.61 5.30 -14.88
C ILE A 101 8.66 4.10 -14.76
N MET A 102 9.08 2.91 -15.18
CA MET A 102 8.27 1.69 -15.02
C MET A 102 8.01 1.34 -13.55
N MET A 103 8.98 1.58 -12.66
CA MET A 103 8.81 1.36 -11.22
C MET A 103 7.81 2.35 -10.59
N THR A 104 7.79 3.60 -11.05
CA THR A 104 6.91 4.65 -10.50
C THR A 104 5.49 4.61 -11.07
N ALA A 105 5.31 4.19 -12.32
CA ALA A 105 4.01 4.10 -12.98
C ALA A 105 2.89 3.38 -12.17
N PRO A 106 3.09 2.17 -11.61
CA PRO A 106 2.04 1.48 -10.86
C PRO A 106 1.66 2.20 -9.56
N ILE A 107 2.59 2.92 -8.93
CA ILE A 107 2.30 3.73 -7.74
C ILE A 107 1.37 4.88 -8.12
N ILE A 108 1.63 5.54 -9.25
CA ILE A 108 0.81 6.64 -9.76
C ILE A 108 -0.60 6.15 -10.08
N ILE A 109 -0.72 5.01 -10.77
CA ILE A 109 -2.02 4.40 -11.09
C ILE A 109 -2.80 4.08 -9.80
N MET A 110 -2.14 3.45 -8.83
CA MET A 110 -2.73 3.15 -7.52
C MET A 110 -3.19 4.41 -6.79
N PHE A 111 -2.40 5.50 -6.84
CA PHE A 111 -2.77 6.77 -6.23
C PHE A 111 -4.07 7.33 -6.83
N PHE A 112 -4.20 7.37 -8.16
CA PHE A 112 -5.42 7.86 -8.81
C PHE A 112 -6.65 7.01 -8.47
N LEU A 113 -6.50 5.68 -8.42
CA LEU A 113 -7.58 4.78 -8.00
C LEU A 113 -7.97 4.98 -6.54
N ALA A 114 -7.00 5.26 -5.68
CA ALA A 114 -7.20 5.42 -4.24
C ALA A 114 -7.57 6.83 -3.81
N GLN A 115 -7.39 7.84 -4.66
CA GLN A 115 -7.53 9.26 -4.33
C GLN A 115 -8.86 9.58 -3.64
N ARG A 116 -9.98 9.02 -4.13
CA ARG A 116 -11.30 9.22 -3.51
C ARG A 116 -11.41 8.68 -2.08
N TYR A 117 -10.74 7.56 -1.80
CA TYR A 117 -10.78 6.88 -0.50
C TYR A 117 -9.80 7.51 0.49
N LEU A 118 -8.62 7.93 0.00
CA LEU A 118 -7.61 8.64 0.80
C LEU A 118 -8.16 9.97 1.32
N VAL A 119 -8.85 10.73 0.45
CA VAL A 119 -9.47 12.01 0.86
C VAL A 119 -10.56 11.78 1.91
N GLN A 120 -11.44 10.78 1.73
CA GLN A 120 -12.47 10.45 2.72
C GLN A 120 -11.90 9.97 4.07
N GLY A 121 -10.82 9.20 4.05
CA GLY A 121 -10.15 8.71 5.25
C GLY A 121 -9.43 9.81 6.05
N ILE A 122 -8.76 10.74 5.36
CA ILE A 122 -8.05 11.87 5.99
C ILE A 122 -9.03 12.88 6.59
N VAL A 123 -10.15 13.15 5.93
CA VAL A 123 -11.17 14.09 6.45
C VAL A 123 -11.75 13.58 7.77
N MET A 124 -12.00 12.27 7.93
CA MET A 124 -12.42 11.72 9.23
C MET A 124 -11.34 11.79 10.31
N SER A 125 -10.04 11.75 9.97
CA SER A 125 -8.97 11.88 10.97
C SER A 125 -8.61 13.33 11.31
N GLY A 126 -8.97 14.30 10.46
CA GLY A 126 -8.63 15.72 10.60
C GLY A 126 -9.63 16.57 11.39
N ILE A 127 -10.86 16.09 11.64
CA ILE A 127 -11.92 16.86 12.33
C ILE A 127 -11.74 16.91 13.87
N LYS A 128 -10.67 16.32 14.41
CA LYS A 128 -10.27 16.51 15.82
C LYS A 128 -9.00 17.35 15.90
N GLY A 129 -9.17 18.65 15.61
CA GLY A 129 -8.21 19.74 15.83
C GLY A 129 -8.97 21.02 16.03
#